data_AF-A0A9D6RTD9-F1
#
_entry.id   AF-A0A9D6RTD9-F1
#
_cell.length_a   1.000
_cell.length_b   1.000
_cell.length_c   1.000
_cell.angle_alpha   90.00
_cell.angle_beta   90.00
_cell.angle_gamma   90.00
#
_symmetry.space_group_name_H-M   'P 1'
#
loop_
_entity.id
_entity.type
_entity.pdbx_description
1 polymer ?
#
loop_
_entity_poly.entity_id
_entity_poly.type
_entity_poly.pdbx_seq_one_letter_code
_entity_poly.pdbx_strand_id
1 'polypeptide(L)' 'MEITNAGDQTAEAVQLAVELKQRDQAVETSEIVVDFLPPGSIVKAYACFQRPPETAALNAGCRGFAFPETHPAC' A
#
# COMPACT_ATOMS: atom_id res chain seq x y z
N MET A 1 -2.35 7.97 -4.36
CA MET A 1 -3.40 7.27 -3.58
C MET A 1 -3.29 7.69 -2.13
N GLU A 2 -4.38 7.64 -1.38
CA GLU A 2 -4.39 7.95 0.05
C GLU A 2 -4.66 6.68 0.85
N ILE A 3 -3.83 6.43 1.86
CA ILE A 3 -3.90 5.25 2.72
C ILE A 3 -4.18 5.75 4.12
N THR A 4 -5.27 5.28 4.72
CA THR A 4 -5.67 5.68 6.07
C THR A 4 -5.64 4.44 6.97
N ASN A 5 -4.97 4.54 8.10
CA ASN A 5 -5.14 3.53 9.14
C ASN A 5 -6.42 3.84 9.93
N ALA A 6 -7.49 3.13 9.58
CA ALA A 6 -8.79 3.23 10.25
C ALA A 6 -8.88 2.40 11.55
N GLY A 7 -7.82 1.65 11.89
CA GLY A 7 -7.72 0.90 13.13
C GLY A 7 -7.31 1.78 14.32
N ASP A 8 -7.31 1.15 15.49
CA ASP A 8 -6.88 1.71 16.77
C ASP A 8 -5.43 1.37 17.13
N GLN A 9 -4.77 0.52 16.34
CA GLN A 9 -3.37 0.10 16.50
C GLN A 9 -2.50 0.56 15.32
N THR A 10 -1.20 0.78 15.57
CA THR A 10 -0.23 1.06 14.50
C THR A 10 -0.16 -0.12 13.54
N ALA A 11 -0.35 0.16 12.25
CA ALA A 11 -0.10 -0.82 11.20
C ALA A 11 1.37 -0.77 10.81
N GLU A 12 2.03 -1.92 10.79
CA GLU A 12 3.44 -2.02 10.41
C GLU A 12 3.60 -2.76 9.09
N ALA A 13 4.68 -2.45 8.37
CA ALA A 13 5.04 -3.05 7.09
C ALA A 13 3.84 -3.09 6.10
N VAL A 14 3.14 -1.97 5.97
CA VAL A 14 2.00 -1.84 5.05
C VAL A 14 2.55 -1.86 3.63
N GLN A 15 2.23 -2.92 2.90
CA GLN A 15 2.63 -3.14 1.51
C GLN A 15 1.50 -2.76 0.58
N LEU A 16 1.82 -1.91 -0.40
CA LEU A 16 0.94 -1.59 -1.52
C LEU A 16 1.58 -2.07 -2.79
N ALA A 17 0.81 -2.80 -3.58
CA ALA A 17 1.18 -3.21 -4.92
C ALA A 17 0.21 -2.56 -5.90
N VAL A 18 0.74 -1.81 -6.86
CA VAL A 18 -0.04 -1.25 -7.96
C VAL A 18 0.45 -1.85 -9.25
N GLU A 19 -0.44 -2.54 -9.95
CA GLU A 19 -0.19 -3.19 -11.22
C GLU A 19 -0.76 -2.35 -12.35
N LEU A 20 0.07 -2.07 -13.33
CA LEU A 20 -0.35 -1.59 -14.64
C LEU A 20 -0.63 -2.82 -15.51
N LYS A 21 -1.88 -3.00 -15.95
CA LYS A 21 -2.29 -4.09 -16.84
C LYS A 21 -2.60 -3.58 -18.22
N GLN A 22 -2.19 -4.31 -19.26
CA GLN A 22 -2.58 -4.05 -20.64
C GLN A 22 -3.15 -5.33 -21.22
N ARG A 23 -4.37 -5.28 -21.79
CA ARG A 23 -5.09 -6.49 -22.27
C ARG A 23 -5.14 -7.62 -21.22
N ASP A 24 -5.50 -7.26 -19.99
CA ASP A 24 -5.58 -8.15 -18.82
C ASP A 24 -4.27 -8.81 -18.35
N GLN A 25 -3.12 -8.45 -18.92
CA GLN A 25 -1.81 -8.89 -18.43
C GLN A 25 -1.10 -7.78 -17.67
N ALA A 26 -0.54 -8.09 -16.50
CA ALA A 26 0.33 -7.16 -15.77
C ALA A 26 1.61 -6.92 -16.58
N VAL A 27 1.85 -5.67 -16.93
CA VAL A 27 3.02 -5.24 -17.71
C VAL A 27 4.06 -4.50 -16.87
N GLU A 28 3.65 -3.96 -15.71
CA GLU A 28 4.51 -3.27 -14.76
C GLU A 28 3.87 -3.31 -13.37
N THR A 29 4.67 -3.53 -12.33
CA THR A 29 4.21 -3.52 -10.93
C THR A 29 5.07 -2.55 -10.13
N SER A 30 4.43 -1.65 -9.40
CA SER A 30 5.08 -0.73 -8.48
C SER A 30 4.71 -1.13 -7.05
N GLU A 31 5.72 -1.42 -6.25
CA GLU A 31 5.57 -1.79 -4.84
C GLU A 31 5.99 -0.62 -3.95
N ILE A 32 5.18 -0.35 -2.92
CA ILE A 32 5.40 0.73 -1.95
C ILE A 32 5.28 0.11 -0.57
N VAL A 33 6.28 0.34 0.27
CA VAL A 33 6.29 -0.10 1.66
C VAL A 33 6.20 1.12 2.57
N VAL A 34 5.24 1.09 3.49
CA VAL A 34 5.13 2.04 4.60
C VAL A 34 5.46 1.28 5.87
N ASP A 35 6.62 1.58 6.45
CA ASP A 35 7.14 0.83 7.61
C ASP A 35 6.21 0.94 8.82
N PHE A 36 5.71 2.14 9.10
CA PHE A 36 4.83 2.42 10.22
C PHE A 36 3.71 3.39 9.81
N LEU A 37 2.47 3.03 10.11
CA LEU A 37 1.29 3.86 9.88
C LEU A 37 0.44 3.93 11.16
N PRO A 38 0.60 4.99 11.97
CA PRO A 38 -0.11 5.13 13.24
C PRO A 38 -1.64 5.24 13.07
N PRO A 39 -2.43 4.93 14.11
CA PRO A 39 -3.90 5.06 14.10
C PRO A 39 -4.36 6.44 13.64
N GLY A 40 -5.37 6.48 12.77
CA GLY A 40 -5.96 7.73 12.24
C GLY A 40 -5.05 8.54 11.30
N SER A 41 -3.82 8.08 11.06
CA SER A 41 -2.89 8.77 10.17
C SER A 41 -3.20 8.48 8.71
N ILE A 42 -2.88 9.45 7.85
CA ILE A 42 -3.03 9.36 6.40
C ILE A 42 -1.65 9.47 5.75
N VAL A 43 -1.32 8.53 4.89
CA VAL A 43 -0.12 8.57 4.05
C VAL A 43 -0.52 8.68 2.59
N LYS A 44 0.19 9.57 1.87
CA LYS A 44 0.07 9.71 0.42
C LYS A 44 1.16 8.89 -0.25
N ALA A 45 0.76 7.90 -1.03
CA ALA A 45 1.65 7.03 -1.79
C ALA A 45 1.49 7.28 -3.29
N TYR A 46 2.61 7.26 -4.01
CA TYR A 46 2.68 7.49 -5.45
C TYR A 46 3.32 6.28 -6.11
N ALA A 47 2.59 5.67 -7.05
CA ALA A 47 3.13 4.66 -7.95
C ALA A 47 3.48 5.35 -9.27
N CYS A 48 4.75 5.24 -9.67
CA CYS A 48 5.24 5.77 -10.93
C CYS A 48 5.46 4.62 -11.91
N PHE A 49 4.90 4.75 -13.10
CA PHE A 49 5.05 3.77 -14.18
C PHE A 49 5.82 4.39 -15.33
N GLN A 50 6.71 3.62 -15.95
CA GLN A 50 7.49 4.11 -17.09
C GLN A 50 6.71 4.02 -18.40
N ARG A 51 5.74 3.10 -18.49
CA ARG A 51 4.96 2.91 -19.71
C ARG A 51 3.75 3.84 -19.79
N PRO A 52 3.46 4.42 -20.97
CA PRO A 52 2.29 5.27 -21.14
C PRO A 52 0.99 4.45 -20.97
N PRO A 53 -0.03 5.00 -20.29
CA PRO A 53 -1.23 4.25 -19.91
C PRO A 53 -2.29 4.16 -21.01
N GLU A 54 -2.00 4.53 -22.26
CA GLU A 54 -2.99 4.77 -23.32
C GLU A 54 -3.97 3.60 -23.59
N THR A 55 -3.60 2.37 -23.20
CA THR A 55 -4.48 1.19 -23.24
C THR A 55 -4.42 0.34 -21.97
N ALA A 56 -3.96 0.93 -20.86
CA ALA A 56 -3.69 0.21 -19.63
C ALA A 56 -4.76 0.45 -18.56
N ALA A 57 -5.11 -0.60 -17.82
CA ALA A 57 -5.91 -0.54 -16.61
C ALA A 57 -4.98 -0.57 -15.37
N LEU A 58 -5.33 0.20 -14.33
CA LEU A 58 -4.62 0.16 -13.06
C LEU A 58 -5.36 -0.72 -12.07
N ASN A 59 -4.64 -1.65 -11.44
CA ASN A 59 -5.12 -2.41 -10.29
C ASN A 59 -4.26 -2.07 -9.07
N ALA A 60 -4.88 -1.79 -7.93
CA ALA A 60 -4.17 -1.50 -6.69
C ALA A 60 -4.64 -2.47 -5.59
N GLY A 61 -3.68 -3.11 -4.93
CA GLY A 61 -3.88 -3.93 -3.74
C GLY A 61 -3.10 -3.34 -2.57
N CYS A 62 -3.71 -3.33 -1.39
CA CYS A 62 -3.09 -2.91 -0.14
C CYS A 62 -3.20 -4.04 0.88
N ARG A 63 -2.09 -4.36 1.54
CA ARG A 63 -2.05 -5.34 2.62
C ARG A 63 -1.22 -4.77 3.77
N GLY A 64 -1.73 -4.85 4.98
CA GLY A 64 -1.02 -4.45 6.19
C GLY A 64 -1.28 -5.43 7.32
N PHE A 65 -0.40 -5.43 8.32
CA PHE A 65 -0.55 -6.23 9.53
C PHE A 65 -0.64 -5.27 10.73
N ALA A 66 -1.61 -5.53 11.60
CA ALA A 66 -1.67 -4.90 12.91
C ALA A 66 -0.94 -5.82 13.89
N PHE A 67 0.03 -5.28 14.62
CA PHE A 67 0.63 -6.00 15.74
C PHE A 67 -0.09 -5.55 17.01
N PRO A 68 -0.67 -6.47 17.79
CA PRO A 68 -1.10 -6.12 19.13
C PRO A 68 0.14 -5.70 19.92
N GLU A 69 0.08 -4.53 20.57
CA GLU A 69 1.12 -4.10 21.51
C GLU A 69 1.25 -5.16 22.62
N THR A 70 2.13 -6.13 22.45
CA THR A 70 2.58 -6.95 23.57
C THR A 70 3.48 -6.04 24.40
N HIS A 71 2.92 -5.38 25.40
CA HIS A 71 3.70 -4.85 26.51
C HIS A 71 4.39 -6.04 27.22
N PRO A 72 5.72 -6.21 27.18
CA PRO A 72 6.37 -6.90 28.27
C PRO A 72 6.25 -5.96 29.47
N ALA A 73 5.41 -6.33 30.44
CA ALA A 73 5.43 -5.70 31.75
C ALA A 73 6.88 -5.75 32.29
N CYS A 74 7.35 -4.62 32.81
CA CYS A 74 8.66 -4.42 33.42
C CYS A 74 9.03 -5.49 34.45
#